data_AF-A0A4V6QDA4-F1
#
_entry.id   AF-A0A4V6QDA4-F1
#
_cell.length_a   1.000
_cell.length_b   1.000
_cell.length_c   1.000
_cell.angle_alpha   90.00
_cell.angle_beta   90.00
_cell.angle_gamma   90.00
#
_symmetry.space_group_name_H-M   'P 1'
#
loop_
_entity.id
_entity.type
_entity.pdbx_description
1 polymer ?
#
loop_
_entity_poly.entity_id
_entity_poly.type
_entity_poly.pdbx_seq_one_letter_code
_entity_poly.pdbx_strand_id
1 'polypeptide(L)'
;MKVSYKLATVLANILFAAAGIFVLRMTGDFPETFGIGPAYFPKVLSMLLIGFALYSTVVALLGEGGDIALPRPGNILFVILSGVLFIFLWLRFQLFYVSSFCVVVMMLLFLNPEKSIPKRIFAALAAGAVITLFVFLVFGRILNFRF
;
A
#
# COMPACT_ATOMS: atom_id res chain seq x y z
N MET A 1 -17.99 -11.43 11.97
CA MET A 1 -18.70 -10.14 11.87
C MET A 1 -19.15 -9.98 10.43
N LYS A 2 -20.45 -9.90 10.17
CA LYS A 2 -20.99 -9.64 8.82
C LYS A 2 -21.11 -8.13 8.67
N VAL A 3 -20.56 -7.59 7.59
CA VAL A 3 -20.66 -6.16 7.26
C VAL A 3 -21.25 -6.05 5.87
N SER A 4 -22.16 -5.10 5.68
CA SER A 4 -22.74 -4.81 4.37
C SER A 4 -21.63 -4.50 3.36
N TYR A 5 -21.60 -5.25 2.25
CA TYR A 5 -20.64 -5.04 1.16
C TYR A 5 -20.64 -3.59 0.69
N LYS A 6 -21.84 -3.04 0.44
CA LYS A 6 -22.00 -1.67 -0.06
C LYS A 6 -21.41 -0.66 0.91
N LEU A 7 -21.78 -0.75 2.19
CA LEU A 7 -21.28 0.17 3.21
C LEU A 7 -19.76 0.07 3.38
N ALA A 8 -19.21 -1.14 3.45
CA ALA A 8 -17.78 -1.36 3.63
C ALA A 8 -16.97 -0.84 2.44
N THR A 9 -17.39 -1.15 1.21
CA THR A 9 -16.71 -0.70 0.00
C THR A 9 -16.79 0.82 -0.14
N VAL A 10 -17.95 1.43 0.11
CA VAL A 10 -18.09 2.89 0.05
C VAL A 10 -17.20 3.58 1.08
N LEU A 11 -17.20 3.12 2.34
CA LEU A 11 -16.34 3.69 3.39
C LEU A 11 -14.85 3.54 3.07
N ALA A 12 -14.43 2.37 2.58
CA ALA A 12 -13.05 2.14 2.17
C ALA A 12 -12.66 3.05 0.99
N ASN A 13 -13.53 3.20 0.00
CA ASN A 13 -13.27 4.05 -1.16
C ASN A 13 -13.23 5.53 -0.78
N ILE A 14 -14.08 6.00 0.14
CA ILE A 14 -14.00 7.37 0.68
C ILE A 14 -12.63 7.60 1.33
N LEU A 15 -12.16 6.65 2.15
CA LEU A 15 -10.85 6.73 2.79
C LEU A 15 -9.71 6.77 1.75
N PHE A 16 -9.77 5.91 0.72
CA PHE A 16 -8.76 5.91 -0.34
C PHE A 16 -8.77 7.17 -1.19
N ALA A 17 -9.95 7.70 -1.53
CA ALA A 17 -10.08 8.96 -2.24
C ALA A 17 -9.52 10.12 -1.41
N ALA A 18 -9.84 10.18 -0.11
CA ALA A 18 -9.29 11.18 0.80
C ALA A 18 -7.76 11.09 0.92
N ALA A 19 -7.21 9.88 1.05
CA ALA A 19 -5.77 9.65 1.05
C ALA A 19 -5.10 10.08 -0.27
N GLY A 20 -5.72 9.76 -1.41
CA GLY A 20 -5.25 10.19 -2.73
C GLY A 20 -5.22 11.72 -2.86
N ILE A 21 -6.30 12.40 -2.44
CA ILE A 21 -6.38 13.87 -2.44
C ILE A 21 -5.31 14.48 -1.52
N PHE A 22 -5.12 13.92 -0.33
CA PHE A 22 -4.10 14.37 0.61
C PHE A 22 -2.70 14.28 0.02
N VAL A 23 -2.34 13.14 -0.60
CA VAL A 23 -1.03 12.97 -1.26
C VAL A 23 -0.90 13.91 -2.47
N LEU A 24 -1.97 14.13 -3.23
CA LEU A 24 -1.95 15.05 -4.37
C LEU A 24 -1.72 16.51 -3.93
N ARG A 25 -2.27 16.90 -2.78
CA ARG A 25 -1.99 18.20 -2.14
C ARG A 25 -0.54 18.30 -1.67
N MET A 26 -0.05 17.31 -0.93
CA MET A 26 1.33 17.28 -0.41
C MET A 26 2.39 17.30 -1.53
N THR A 27 2.08 16.72 -2.68
CA THR A 27 2.97 16.66 -3.84
C THR A 27 2.86 17.89 -4.74
N GLY A 28 1.91 18.79 -4.46
CA GLY A 28 1.79 20.09 -5.12
C GLY A 28 2.98 21.00 -4.82
N ASP A 29 3.56 20.88 -3.62
CA ASP A 29 4.66 21.73 -3.16
C ASP A 29 6.05 21.24 -3.61
N PHE A 30 6.11 20.16 -4.39
CA PHE A 30 7.38 19.60 -4.86
C PHE A 30 7.95 20.45 -6.01
N PRO A 31 9.27 20.65 -6.08
CA PRO A 31 9.88 21.46 -7.13
C PRO A 31 9.55 20.92 -8.53
N GLU A 32 8.97 21.79 -9.36
CA GLU A 32 8.64 21.48 -10.74
C GLU A 32 9.92 21.46 -11.57
N THR A 33 10.37 20.26 -11.91
CA THR A 33 11.44 20.05 -12.89
C THR A 33 10.80 19.74 -14.24
N PHE A 34 11.32 20.36 -15.32
CA PHE A 34 10.79 20.18 -16.67
C PHE A 34 10.78 18.69 -17.07
N GLY A 35 9.57 18.11 -17.21
CA GLY A 35 9.36 16.74 -17.68
C GLY A 35 8.85 15.79 -16.59
N ILE A 36 9.76 15.06 -15.93
CA ILE A 36 9.45 14.03 -14.93
C ILE A 36 10.19 14.37 -13.64
N GLY A 37 9.58 15.23 -12.84
CA GLY A 37 10.09 15.58 -11.51
C GLY A 37 9.71 14.56 -10.44
N PRO A 38 10.27 14.69 -9.22
CA PRO A 38 9.97 13.80 -8.09
C PRO A 38 8.48 13.79 -7.71
N ALA A 39 7.73 14.82 -8.11
CA ALA A 39 6.29 14.92 -7.93
C ALA A 39 5.46 14.05 -8.89
N TYR A 40 6.02 13.68 -10.04
CA TYR A 40 5.26 13.10 -11.15
C TYR A 40 4.62 11.76 -10.77
N PHE A 41 5.41 10.81 -10.28
CA PHE A 41 4.93 9.48 -9.88
C PHE A 41 3.88 9.53 -8.77
N PRO A 42 4.11 10.25 -7.65
CA PRO A 42 3.10 10.43 -6.60
C PRO A 42 1.80 11.03 -7.13
N LYS A 43 1.86 12.06 -7.97
CA LYS A 43 0.66 12.69 -8.57
C LYS A 43 -0.13 11.70 -9.42
N VAL A 44 0.54 10.96 -10.31
CA VAL A 44 -0.11 9.94 -11.16
C VAL A 44 -0.76 8.85 -10.31
N LEU A 45 -0.04 8.34 -9.29
CA LEU A 45 -0.56 7.30 -8.41
C LEU A 45 -1.79 7.78 -7.62
N SER A 46 -1.76 9.01 -7.10
CA SER A 46 -2.90 9.63 -6.43
C SER A 46 -4.11 9.78 -7.35
N MET A 47 -3.91 10.24 -8.58
CA MET A 47 -5.00 10.39 -9.56
C MET A 47 -5.63 9.03 -9.89
N LEU A 48 -4.82 7.99 -10.11
CA LEU A 48 -5.30 6.63 -10.34
C LEU A 48 -6.05 6.08 -9.11
N LEU A 49 -5.53 6.29 -7.91
CA LEU A 49 -6.18 5.85 -6.66
C LEU A 49 -7.56 6.50 -6.51
N ILE A 50 -7.66 7.82 -6.72
CA ILE A 50 -8.94 8.55 -6.68
C ILE A 50 -9.88 8.01 -7.76
N GLY A 51 -9.41 7.87 -9.00
CA GLY A 51 -10.20 7.37 -10.12
C GLY A 51 -10.76 5.96 -9.88
N PHE A 52 -9.94 5.04 -9.39
CA PHE A 52 -10.37 3.68 -9.07
C PHE A 52 -11.30 3.62 -7.85
N ALA A 53 -11.07 4.46 -6.84
CA ALA A 53 -11.98 4.55 -5.69
C ALA A 53 -13.37 5.06 -6.11
N LEU A 54 -13.44 6.08 -6.98
CA LEU A 54 -14.70 6.59 -7.52
C LEU A 54 -15.40 5.53 -8.39
N TYR A 55 -14.67 4.90 -9.31
CA TYR A 55 -15.20 3.83 -10.16
C TYR A 55 -15.75 2.67 -9.31
N SER A 56 -14.96 2.17 -8.35
CA SER A 56 -15.36 1.12 -7.41
C SER A 56 -16.61 1.50 -6.61
N THR A 57 -16.76 2.78 -6.25
CA THR A 57 -17.94 3.29 -5.55
C THR A 57 -19.18 3.23 -6.41
N VAL A 58 -19.09 3.67 -7.67
CA VAL A 58 -20.20 3.58 -8.64
C VAL A 58 -20.62 2.11 -8.83
N VAL A 59 -19.66 1.22 -9.04
CA VAL A 59 -19.92 -0.23 -9.19
C VAL A 59 -20.59 -0.80 -7.93
N ALA A 60 -20.13 -0.45 -6.74
CA ALA A 60 -20.70 -0.94 -5.48
C ALA A 60 -22.14 -0.43 -5.24
N LEU A 61 -22.45 0.81 -5.64
CA LEU A 61 -23.79 1.37 -5.53
C LEU A 61 -24.77 0.70 -6.51
N LEU A 62 -24.33 0.47 -7.75
CA LEU A 62 -25.12 -0.16 -8.82
C LEU A 62 -25.25 -1.69 -8.69
N GLY A 63 -24.31 -2.35 -8.02
CA GLY A 63 -24.34 -3.80 -7.81
C GLY A 63 -25.41 -4.26 -6.83
N GLU A 64 -25.72 -5.55 -6.82
CA GLU A 64 -26.61 -6.14 -5.82
C GLU A 64 -25.94 -6.17 -4.43
N GLY A 65 -26.75 -5.92 -3.39
CA GLY A 65 -26.26 -5.91 -2.01
C GLY A 65 -26.03 -7.33 -1.50
N GLY A 66 -24.89 -7.57 -0.88
CA GLY A 66 -24.58 -8.81 -0.17
C GLY A 66 -23.84 -8.54 1.14
N ASP A 67 -23.80 -9.53 2.02
CA ASP A 67 -22.97 -9.49 3.23
C ASP A 67 -21.58 -10.06 2.92
N ILE A 68 -20.54 -9.32 3.30
CA ILE A 68 -19.18 -9.87 3.30
C ILE A 68 -18.89 -10.44 4.69
N ALA A 69 -18.48 -11.70 4.73
CA ALA A 69 -17.82 -12.25 5.90
C ALA A 69 -16.35 -11.78 5.88
N LEU A 70 -15.96 -10.92 6.82
CA LEU A 70 -14.56 -10.57 7.04
C LEU A 70 -13.84 -11.79 7.63
N PRO A 71 -13.00 -12.52 6.88
CA PRO A 71 -12.53 -13.83 7.31
C PRO A 71 -11.52 -13.74 8.46
N ARG A 72 -10.82 -12.60 8.61
CA ARG A 72 -9.76 -12.39 9.64
C ARG A 72 -9.66 -10.93 10.08
N PRO A 73 -10.62 -10.38 10.84
CA PRO A 73 -10.57 -8.99 11.30
C PRO A 73 -9.34 -8.68 12.17
N GLY A 74 -8.80 -9.67 12.90
CA GLY A 74 -7.56 -9.52 13.67
C GLY A 74 -6.34 -9.16 12.82
N ASN A 75 -6.35 -9.50 11.53
CA ASN A 75 -5.26 -9.15 10.61
C ASN A 75 -5.24 -7.64 10.28
N ILE A 76 -6.36 -6.94 10.44
CA ILE A 76 -6.45 -5.50 10.18
C ILE A 76 -5.57 -4.75 11.18
N LEU A 77 -5.69 -5.08 12.47
CA LEU A 77 -4.88 -4.46 13.51
C LEU A 77 -3.39 -4.75 13.31
N PHE A 78 -3.04 -5.98 12.95
CA PHE A 78 -1.67 -6.35 12.61
C PHE A 78 -1.10 -5.47 11.48
N VAL A 79 -1.85 -5.31 10.38
CA VAL A 79 -1.44 -4.47 9.24
C VAL A 79 -1.22 -3.01 9.66
N ILE A 80 -2.13 -2.45 10.45
CA ILE A 80 -2.03 -1.07 10.96
C ILE A 80 -0.77 -0.93 11.82
N LEU A 81 -0.57 -1.83 12.79
CA LEU A 81 0.57 -1.80 13.69
C LEU A 81 1.90 -1.99 12.94
N SER A 82 1.96 -2.89 11.95
CA SER A 82 3.13 -3.05 11.10
C SER A 82 3.45 -1.78 10.31
N GLY A 83 2.42 -1.06 9.83
CA GLY A 83 2.60 0.23 9.16
C GLY A 83 3.15 1.32 10.09
N VAL A 84 2.61 1.43 11.31
CA VAL A 84 3.10 2.38 12.32
C VAL A 84 4.54 2.06 12.71
N LEU A 85 4.84 0.77 12.95
CA LEU A 85 6.20 0.32 13.27
C LEU A 85 7.18 0.62 12.14
N PHE A 86 6.79 0.40 10.88
CA PHE A 86 7.59 0.75 9.71
C PHE A 86 7.95 2.25 9.71
N ILE A 87 6.94 3.11 9.84
CA ILE A 87 7.13 4.57 9.85
C ILE A 87 8.05 4.98 11.00
N PHE A 88 7.85 4.44 12.19
CA PHE A 88 8.70 4.70 13.34
C PHE A 88 10.16 4.30 13.08
N LEU A 89 10.38 3.07 12.59
CA LEU A 89 11.73 2.58 12.30
C LEU A 89 12.42 3.41 11.21
N TRP A 90 11.68 3.82 10.19
CA TRP A 90 12.21 4.66 9.13
C TRP A 90 12.59 6.05 9.65
N LEU A 91 11.67 6.77 10.30
CA LEU A 91 11.92 8.13 10.75
C LEU A 91 13.00 8.19 11.83
N ARG A 92 13.02 7.24 12.77
CA ARG A 92 13.93 7.28 13.92
C ARG A 92 15.34 6.80 13.58
N PHE A 93 15.47 5.76 12.77
CA PHE A 93 16.75 5.07 12.52
C PHE A 93 17.24 5.20 11.07
N GLN A 94 16.47 5.80 10.16
CA GLN A 94 16.80 5.94 8.74
C GLN A 94 17.01 4.60 8.01
N LEU A 95 16.46 3.50 8.55
CA LEU A 95 16.64 2.13 8.04
C LEU A 95 15.57 1.72 7.01
N PHE A 96 15.29 2.56 6.01
CA PHE A 96 14.15 2.37 5.09
C PHE A 96 14.12 0.98 4.43
N TYR A 97 15.21 0.53 3.80
CA TYR A 97 15.21 -0.72 3.04
C TYR A 97 15.10 -1.95 3.94
N VAL A 98 15.81 -1.95 5.07
CA VAL A 98 15.79 -3.05 6.03
C VAL A 98 14.43 -3.15 6.70
N SER A 99 13.86 -2.03 7.14
CA SER A 99 12.52 -2.01 7.74
C SER A 99 11.45 -2.40 6.73
N SER A 100 11.54 -1.93 5.48
CA SER A 100 10.65 -2.33 4.39
C SER A 100 10.69 -3.84 4.15
N PHE A 101 11.88 -4.43 4.05
CA PHE A 101 12.04 -5.87 3.87
C PHE A 101 11.36 -6.65 5.01
N CYS A 102 11.69 -6.31 6.26
CA CYS A 102 11.13 -6.99 7.42
C CYS A 102 9.60 -6.89 7.45
N VAL A 103 9.04 -5.71 7.19
CA VAL A 103 7.59 -5.47 7.21
C VAL A 103 6.89 -6.22 6.08
N VAL A 104 7.42 -6.17 4.86
CA VAL A 104 6.87 -6.92 3.71
C VAL A 104 6.91 -8.42 3.97
N VAL A 105 8.04 -8.95 4.45
CA VAL A 105 8.15 -10.37 4.81
C VAL A 105 7.15 -10.74 5.91
N MET A 106 7.04 -9.93 6.97
CA MET A 106 6.05 -10.17 8.03
C MET A 106 4.62 -10.17 7.50
N MET A 107 4.26 -9.20 6.65
CA MET A 107 2.94 -9.15 6.02
C MET A 107 2.68 -10.40 5.18
N LEU A 108 3.63 -10.81 4.34
CA LEU A 108 3.49 -12.01 3.52
C LEU A 108 3.43 -13.28 4.38
N LEU A 109 4.16 -13.37 5.48
CA LEU A 109 4.10 -14.51 6.39
C LEU A 109 2.74 -14.65 7.09
N PHE A 110 2.17 -13.54 7.56
CA PHE A 110 0.94 -13.55 8.36
C PHE A 110 -0.34 -13.53 7.50
N LEU A 111 -0.28 -12.94 6.32
CA LEU A 111 -1.44 -12.81 5.43
C LEU A 111 -1.53 -13.92 4.38
N ASN A 112 -0.44 -14.65 4.09
CA ASN A 112 -0.46 -15.71 3.10
C ASN A 112 -1.31 -16.91 3.56
N PRO A 113 -2.32 -17.33 2.77
CA PRO A 113 -3.17 -18.47 3.11
C PRO A 113 -2.50 -19.84 2.96
N GLU A 114 -1.28 -19.91 2.42
CA GLU A 114 -0.50 -21.16 2.27
C GLU A 114 -0.40 -21.93 3.58
N LYS A 115 -0.72 -23.23 3.52
CA LYS A 115 -0.77 -24.13 4.69
C LYS A 115 0.61 -24.66 5.05
N SER A 116 1.49 -24.82 4.06
CA SER A 116 2.84 -25.32 4.30
C SER A 116 3.73 -24.21 4.87
N ILE A 117 4.06 -24.31 6.17
CA ILE A 117 4.96 -23.38 6.87
C ILE A 117 6.29 -23.14 6.12
N PRO A 118 7.04 -24.16 5.68
CA PRO A 118 8.32 -23.93 5.01
C PRO A 118 8.15 -23.22 3.65
N LYS A 119 7.13 -23.60 2.86
CA LYS A 119 6.84 -22.93 1.58
C LYS A 119 6.43 -21.48 1.79
N ARG A 120 5.62 -21.20 2.82
CA ARG A 120 5.19 -19.85 3.18
C ARG A 120 6.38 -18.96 3.58
N ILE A 121 7.30 -19.49 4.39
CA ILE A 121 8.50 -18.77 4.79
C ILE A 121 9.39 -18.47 3.59
N PHE A 122 9.67 -19.48 2.77
CA PHE A 122 10.49 -19.32 1.58
C PHE A 122 9.87 -18.31 0.60
N ALA A 123 8.57 -18.44 0.31
CA ALA A 123 7.85 -17.53 -0.58
C ALA A 123 7.86 -16.09 -0.05
N ALA A 124 7.64 -15.89 1.25
CA ALA A 124 7.66 -14.56 1.86
C ALA A 124 9.06 -13.93 1.79
N LEU A 125 10.11 -14.68 2.11
CA LEU A 125 11.49 -14.20 2.03
C LEU A 125 11.89 -13.88 0.58
N ALA A 126 11.60 -14.78 -0.36
CA ALA A 126 11.93 -14.60 -1.77
C ALA A 126 11.19 -13.39 -2.36
N ALA A 127 9.87 -13.31 -2.17
CA ALA A 127 9.08 -12.19 -2.65
C ALA A 127 9.47 -10.87 -1.97
N GLY A 128 9.69 -10.88 -0.64
CA GLY A 128 10.18 -9.72 0.09
C GLY A 128 11.52 -9.22 -0.46
N ALA A 129 12.47 -10.14 -0.71
CA ALA A 129 13.78 -9.80 -1.26
C ALA A 129 13.64 -9.20 -2.66
N VAL A 130 12.85 -9.82 -3.54
CA VAL A 130 12.62 -9.34 -4.91
C VAL A 130 11.96 -7.96 -4.91
N ILE A 131 10.92 -7.74 -4.11
CA ILE A 131 10.21 -6.46 -4.02
C ILE A 131 11.14 -5.38 -3.48
N THR A 132 11.83 -5.62 -2.37
CA THR A 132 12.74 -4.63 -1.78
C THR A 132 13.93 -4.35 -2.70
N LEU A 133 14.49 -5.36 -3.35
CA LEU A 133 15.58 -5.18 -4.32
C LEU A 133 15.11 -4.36 -5.52
N PHE A 134 13.92 -4.63 -6.05
CA PHE A 134 13.33 -3.85 -7.14
C PHE A 134 13.21 -2.37 -6.75
N VAL A 135 12.66 -2.08 -5.56
CA VAL A 135 12.54 -0.70 -5.05
C VAL A 135 13.91 -0.05 -4.88
N PHE A 136 14.89 -0.77 -4.32
CA PHE A 136 16.26 -0.28 -4.19
C PHE A 136 16.91 0.05 -5.54
N LEU A 137 16.76 -0.82 -6.54
CA LEU A 137 17.32 -0.58 -7.86
C LEU A 137 16.65 0.60 -8.57
N VAL A 138 15.32 0.68 -8.54
CA VAL A 138 14.58 1.75 -9.21
C VAL A 138 14.83 3.10 -8.54
N PHE A 139 14.62 3.20 -7.23
CA PHE A 139 14.68 4.48 -6.53
C PHE A 139 16.07 4.82 -6.01
N GLY A 140 16.80 3.83 -5.50
CA GLY A 140 18.13 4.03 -4.92
C GLY A 140 19.24 4.16 -5.96
N ARG A 141 19.11 3.49 -7.11
CA ARG A 141 20.11 3.56 -8.19
C ARG A 141 19.60 4.35 -9.39
N ILE A 142 18.58 3.86 -10.08
CA ILE A 142 18.20 4.38 -11.41
C ILE A 142 17.74 5.85 -11.34
N LEU A 143 16.87 6.18 -10.38
CA LEU A 143 16.34 7.55 -10.25
C LEU A 143 17.33 8.52 -9.60
N ASN A 144 18.21 8.03 -8.72
CA ASN A 144 19.23 8.85 -8.06
C ASN A 144 20.44 9.19 -8.95
N PHE A 145 20.66 8.45 -10.05
CA PHE A 145 21.70 8.79 -11.04
C PHE A 145 21.35 10.01 -11.92
N ARG A 146 20.12 10.53 -11.82
CA ARG A 146 19.64 11.66 -12.64
C ARG A 146 19.53 12.99 -11.86
N PHE A 147 19.95 13.02 -10.59
CA PHE A 147 20.01 14.23 -9.76
C PHE A 147 21.39 14.40 -9.14
#